data_AF-A0A1G0KEW0-F1
#
_entry.id   AF-A0A1G0KEW0-F1
#
_cell.length_a   1.000
_cell.length_b   1.000
_cell.length_c   1.000
_cell.angle_alpha   90.00
_cell.angle_beta   90.00
_cell.angle_gamma   90.00
#
_symmetry.space_group_name_H-M   'P 1'
#
loop_
_entity.id
_entity.type
_entity.pdbx_description
1 polymer ?
#
loop_
_entity_poly.entity_id
_entity_poly.type
_entity_poly.pdbx_seq_one_letter_code
_entity_poly.pdbx_strand_id
1 'polypeptide(L)' 'MSDRGLMPEGENLRCAVRWLSENPPPTPGRINEAALRFDLTPLQENFLLREFSGPTGKQE' A
#
# COMPACT_ATOMS: atom_id res chain seq x y z
N MET A 1 23.34 21.62 -10.11
CA MET A 1 22.38 21.60 -8.98
C MET A 1 21.43 20.45 -9.26
N SER A 2 21.70 19.29 -8.67
CA SER A 2 20.90 18.08 -8.85
C SER A 2 20.23 17.75 -7.53
N ASP A 3 19.36 18.64 -7.07
CA ASP A 3 18.42 18.34 -5.99
C ASP A 3 17.06 18.05 -6.64
N ARG A 4 17.02 16.97 -7.44
CA ARG A 4 15.73 16.32 -7.71
C ARG A 4 15.43 15.59 -6.42
N GLY A 5 14.61 16.22 -5.58
CA GLY A 5 14.07 15.67 -4.35
C GLY A 5 13.81 14.18 -4.51
N LEU A 6 14.71 13.39 -3.93
CA LEU A 6 14.71 11.95 -3.91
C LEU A 6 13.60 11.46 -2.98
N MET A 7 12.34 11.79 -3.25
CA MET A 7 11.29 10.88 -2.78
C MET A 7 11.46 9.63 -3.63
N PRO A 8 11.91 8.50 -3.05
CA PRO A 8 12.05 7.27 -3.81
C PRO A 8 10.67 6.95 -4.40
N GLU A 9 10.62 6.61 -5.70
CA GLU A 9 9.40 6.15 -6.35
C GLU A 9 8.75 5.07 -5.47
N GLY A 10 7.62 5.40 -4.84
CA GLY A 10 6.92 4.53 -3.89
C GLY A 10 7.11 4.81 -2.39
N GLU A 11 7.60 5.98 -1.96
CA GLU A 11 7.62 6.36 -0.53
C GLU A 11 6.22 6.29 0.09
N ASN A 12 5.20 6.80 -0.61
CA ASN A 12 3.80 6.71 -0.19
C ASN A 12 3.35 5.26 0.04
N LEU A 13 3.77 4.33 -0.83
CA LEU A 13 3.47 2.92 -0.70
C LEU A 13 4.13 2.33 0.54
N ARG A 14 5.40 2.66 0.81
CA ARG A 14 6.09 2.18 2.02
C ARG A 14 5.45 2.72 3.29
N CYS A 15 5.06 3.99 3.30
CA CYS A 15 4.32 4.60 4.40
C CYS A 15 2.98 3.88 4.63
N ALA A 16 2.24 3.57 3.57
CA ALA A 16 0.99 2.83 3.65
C ALA A 16 1.19 1.40 4.17
N VAL A 17 2.16 0.65 3.64
CA VAL A 17 2.50 -0.71 4.10
C VAL A 17 2.85 -0.70 5.58
N ARG A 18 3.70 0.25 6.00
CA ARG A 18 4.09 0.39 7.39
C ARG A 18 2.89 0.70 8.28
N TRP A 19 2.04 1.65 7.88
CA TRP A 19 0.84 2.00 8.63
C TRP A 19 -0.14 0.83 8.78
N LEU A 20 -0.34 0.06 7.69
CA LEU A 20 -1.15 -1.16 7.69
C LEU A 20 -0.55 -2.25 8.59
N SER A 21 0.78 -2.38 8.62
CA SER A 21 1.48 -3.32 9.50
C SER A 21 1.40 -2.94 10.98
N GLU A 22 1.42 -1.63 11.28
CA GLU A 22 1.23 -1.10 12.64
C GLU A 22 -0.24 -1.20 13.10
N ASN A 23 -1.19 -1.37 12.18
CA ASN A 23 -2.63 -1.39 12.46
C ASN A 23 -3.35 -2.64 11.90
N PRO A 24 -3.13 -3.83 12.48
CA PRO A 24 -3.90 -5.02 12.12
C PRO A 24 -5.39 -4.90 12.55
N PRO A 25 -6.34 -5.51 11.82
CA PRO A 25 -6.16 -6.30 10.59
C PRO A 25 -6.16 -5.42 9.31
N PRO A 26 -5.34 -5.76 8.30
CA PRO A 26 -5.33 -5.08 7.01
C PRO A 26 -6.54 -5.52 6.18
N THR A 27 -7.70 -4.97 6.52
CA THR A 27 -8.94 -5.20 5.77
C THR A 27 -8.98 -4.34 4.50
N PRO A 28 -9.78 -4.70 3.49
CA PRO A 28 -9.95 -3.88 2.29
C PRO A 28 -10.34 -2.42 2.61
N GLY A 29 -11.15 -2.19 3.65
CA GLY A 29 -11.49 -0.85 4.13
C GLY A 29 -10.28 -0.06 4.66
N ARG A 30 -9.37 -0.71 5.38
CA ARG A 30 -8.11 -0.10 5.84
C ARG A 30 -7.16 0.19 4.69
N ILE A 31 -7.10 -0.69 3.70
CA ILE A 31 -6.25 -0.50 2.51
C ILE A 31 -6.74 0.70 1.70
N ASN A 32 -8.06 0.83 1.54
CA ASN A 32 -8.65 2.01 0.90
C ASN A 32 -8.40 3.30 1.72
N GLU A 33 -8.52 3.23 3.05
CA GLU A 33 -8.19 4.36 3.93
C GLU A 33 -6.71 4.76 3.81
N ALA A 34 -5.80 3.79 3.75
CA ALA A 34 -4.38 4.04 3.50
C ALA A 34 -4.17 4.64 2.10
N ALA A 35 -4.90 4.17 1.09
CA ALA A 35 -4.82 4.70 -0.27
C ALA A 35 -5.23 6.17 -0.35
N LEU A 36 -6.34 6.54 0.30
CA LEU A 36 -6.79 7.93 0.39
C LEU A 36 -5.86 8.79 1.25
N ARG A 37 -5.30 8.23 2.32
CA ARG A 37 -4.45 8.96 3.28
C ARG A 37 -3.04 9.24 2.74
N PHE A 38 -2.49 8.34 1.94
CA PHE A 38 -1.12 8.42 1.42
C PHE A 38 -1.08 8.76 -0.08
N ASP A 39 -2.21 9.16 -0.68
CA ASP A 39 -2.32 9.43 -2.13
C ASP A 39 -1.75 8.29 -2.97
N LEU A 40 -2.21 7.07 -2.71
CA LEU A 40 -1.82 5.92 -3.51
C LEU A 40 -2.55 5.92 -4.84
N THR A 41 -1.83 5.51 -5.87
CA THR A 41 -2.43 5.22 -7.17
C THR A 41 -3.29 3.95 -7.10
N PRO A 42 -4.28 3.79 -7.99
CA PRO A 42 -5.08 2.56 -8.08
C PRO A 42 -4.22 1.29 -8.24
N LEU A 43 -3.04 1.42 -8.87
CA LEU A 43 -2.08 0.33 -9.02
C LEU A 43 -1.46 -0.07 -7.68
N GLN A 44 -1.12 0.90 -6.84
CA GLN A 44 -0.55 0.70 -5.51
C GLN A 44 -1.58 0.12 -4.53
N GLU A 45 -2.82 0.62 -4.57
CA GLU A 45 -3.92 0.05 -3.77
C GLU A 45 -4.13 -1.43 -4.13
N ASN A 46 -4.17 -1.77 -5.42
CA ASN A 46 -4.34 -3.15 -5.86
C ASN A 46 -3.16 -4.06 -5.46
N PHE A 47 -1.95 -3.51 -5.43
CA PHE A 47 -0.78 -4.21 -4.88
C PHE A 47 -0.97 -4.53 -3.40
N LEU A 48 -1.39 -3.54 -2.59
CA LEU A 48 -1.67 -3.74 -1.17
C LEU A 48 -2.80 -4.76 -0.96
N LEU A 49 -3.88 -4.69 -1.73
CA LEU A 49 -4.97 -5.65 -1.68
C LEU A 49 -4.48 -7.07 -1.95
N ARG A 50 -3.61 -7.28 -2.94
CA ARG A 50 -3.03 -8.60 -3.23
C ARG A 50 -2.07 -9.09 -2.16
N GLU A 51 -1.24 -8.21 -1.63
CA GLU A 51 -0.24 -8.54 -0.61
C GLU A 51 -0.90 -8.89 0.74
N PHE A 52 -1.89 -8.11 1.16
CA PHE A 52 -2.55 -8.24 2.46
C PHE A 52 -3.79 -9.14 2.46
N SER A 53 -4.51 -9.29 1.34
CA SER A 53 -5.63 -10.26 1.27
C SER A 53 -5.13 -11.71 1.19
N GLY A 54 -3.80 -11.91 1.16
CA GLY A 54 -3.15 -13.19 1.02
C GLY A 54 -3.41 -13.83 -0.35
N PRO A 55 -2.60 -14.80 -0.76
CA PRO A 55 -2.98 -15.69 -1.84
C PRO A 55 -4.17 -16.51 -1.34
N THR A 56 -5.39 -16.03 -1.55
CA THR A 56 -6.55 -16.92 -1.76
C THR A 56 -6.42 -17.57 -3.15
N GLY A 57 -5.22 -18.06 -3.46
CA GLY A 57 -5.02 -19.17 -4.37
C GLY A 57 -5.45 -20.42 -3.62
N LYS A 58 -6.76 -20.62 -3.52
CA LYS A 58 -7.27 -21.96 -3.82
C LYS A 58 -6.92 -22.18 -5.29
N GLN A 59 -5.71 -22.68 -5.52
CA GLN A 59 -5.42 -23.46 -6.70
C GLN A 59 -6.28 -24.71 -6.53
N GLU A 60 -7.40 -24.76 -7.25
CA GLU A 60 -8.15 -25.99 -7.49
C GLU A 60 -7.75 -26.50 -8.88
#